data_AF-A0A0F0CH00-F1
#
_entry.id   AF-A0A0F0CH00-F1
#
_cell.length_a   1.000
_cell.length_b   1.000
_cell.length_c   1.000
_cell.angle_alpha   90.00
_cell.angle_beta   90.00
_cell.angle_gamma   90.00
#
_symmetry.space_group_name_H-M   'P 1'
#
loop_
_entity.id
_entity.type
_entity.pdbx_description
1 polymer ?
#
loop_
_entity_poly.entity_id
_entity_poly.type
_entity_poly.pdbx_seq_one_letter_code
_entity_poly.pdbx_strand_id
1 'polypeptide(L)'
;MKRTLELPVEIGTVVYDADFPRYPQRVIGYRIGRMMGEDEEDFEEDRETDELYMEYEGCGMSGSYPVSEFGISIFMTREEAEQASSEN
;
A
#
# COMPACT_ATOMS: atom_id res chain seq x y z
N MET A 1 -21.32 13.52 -13.48
CA MET A 1 -20.54 12.98 -12.35
C MET A 1 -19.08 13.14 -12.69
N LYS A 2 -18.32 13.95 -11.94
CA LYS A 2 -16.86 13.89 -12.02
C LYS A 2 -16.45 12.57 -11.35
N ARG A 3 -16.03 11.60 -12.15
CA ARG A 3 -15.47 10.31 -11.67
C ARG A 3 -14.01 10.53 -11.30
N THR A 4 -13.75 11.46 -10.38
CA THR A 4 -12.40 11.70 -9.90
C THR A 4 -12.15 10.70 -8.78
N LEU A 5 -11.12 9.88 -8.96
CA LEU A 5 -10.62 9.00 -7.91
C LEU A 5 -9.64 9.82 -7.06
N GLU A 6 -9.87 9.87 -5.76
CA GLU A 6 -9.00 10.54 -4.80
C GLU A 6 -8.01 9.51 -4.26
N LEU A 7 -6.71 9.84 -4.33
CA LEU A 7 -5.65 9.01 -3.78
C LEU A 7 -5.48 9.35 -2.30
N PRO A 8 -5.21 8.36 -1.43
CA PRO A 8 -5.10 8.60 0.01
C PRO A 8 -3.92 9.50 0.35
N VAL A 9 -2.84 9.41 -0.44
CA VAL A 9 -1.59 10.18 -0.26
C VAL A 9 -0.94 10.49 -1.60
N GLU A 10 0.01 11.43 -1.60
CA GLU A 10 0.78 11.78 -2.79
C GLU A 10 1.91 10.77 -3.05
N ILE A 11 2.24 10.55 -4.32
CA ILE A 11 3.45 9.81 -4.69
C ILE A 11 4.69 10.54 -4.16
N GLY A 12 5.61 9.80 -3.56
CA GLY A 12 6.79 10.32 -2.88
C GLY A 12 6.60 10.51 -1.38
N THR A 13 5.38 10.36 -0.85
CA THR A 13 5.09 10.39 0.59
C THR A 13 5.75 9.21 1.30
N VAL A 14 6.21 9.45 2.52
CA VAL A 14 6.72 8.38 3.41
C VAL A 14 5.57 7.84 4.24
N VAL A 15 5.42 6.52 4.26
CA VAL A 15 4.43 5.76 5.03
C VAL A 15 5.10 4.67 5.87
N TYR A 16 4.36 4.13 6.82
CA TYR A 16 4.82 3.12 7.77
C TYR A 16 3.82 1.97 7.86
N ASP A 17 4.35 0.75 7.89
CA ASP A 17 3.61 -0.49 7.95
C ASP A 17 3.48 -0.97 9.40
N ALA A 18 2.30 -1.42 9.83
CA ALA A 18 2.05 -1.90 11.19
C ALA A 18 2.86 -3.15 11.56
N ASP A 19 3.19 -4.03 10.61
CA ASP A 19 4.02 -5.21 10.85
C ASP A 19 5.50 -4.83 10.97
N PHE A 20 5.89 -3.74 10.30
CA PHE A 20 7.26 -3.27 10.18
C PHE A 20 7.41 -1.77 10.48
N PRO A 21 6.92 -1.27 11.63
CA PRO A 21 6.69 0.17 11.84
C PRO A 21 7.98 0.99 11.89
N ARG A 22 9.12 0.34 12.11
CA ARG A 22 10.44 1.01 12.15
C ARG A 22 11.03 1.28 10.78
N TYR A 23 10.46 0.74 9.71
CA TYR A 23 11.01 0.82 8.36
C TYR A 23 10.17 1.76 7.50
N PRO A 24 10.64 3.00 7.23
CA PRO A 24 9.92 3.92 6.37
C PRO A 24 9.91 3.41 4.94
N GLN A 25 8.74 3.49 4.30
CA GLN A 25 8.54 3.16 2.90
C GLN A 25 8.07 4.40 2.15
N ARG A 26 8.42 4.51 0.87
CA ARG A 26 8.04 5.65 0.02
C ARG A 26 7.04 5.19 -1.03
N VAL A 27 5.92 5.88 -1.14
CA VAL A 27 4.92 5.62 -2.18
C VAL A 27 5.54 5.96 -3.54
N ILE A 28 5.52 5.01 -4.47
CA ILE A 28 6.08 5.16 -5.83
C ILE A 28 5.01 5.17 -6.92
N GLY A 29 3.80 4.72 -6.60
CA GLY A 29 2.72 4.68 -7.58
C GLY A 29 1.45 4.05 -7.07
N TYR A 30 0.50 3.91 -7.98
CA TYR A 30 -0.77 3.23 -7.77
C TYR A 30 -1.11 2.40 -8.99
N ARG A 31 -1.81 1.30 -8.80
CA ARG A 31 -2.31 0.46 -9.89
C ARG A 31 -3.65 -0.16 -9.58
N ILE A 32 -4.40 -0.47 -10.64
CA ILE A 32 -5.59 -1.31 -10.57
C ILE A 32 -5.30 -2.50 -11.49
N GLY A 33 -5.52 -3.70 -10.99
CA GLY A 33 -5.27 -4.94 -11.72
C GLY A 33 -3.79 -5.32 -11.89
N ARG A 34 -3.59 -6.30 -12.77
CA ARG A 34 -2.32 -6.98 -13.02
C ARG A 34 -1.32 -6.13 -13.81
N MET A 35 -0.03 -6.20 -13.47
CA MET A 35 1.05 -5.64 -14.30
C MET A 35 1.40 -6.55 -15.48
N MET A 36 1.85 -5.96 -16.58
CA MET A 36 2.28 -6.74 -17.75
C MET A 36 3.44 -7.67 -17.38
N GLY A 37 3.22 -8.99 -17.48
CA GLY A 37 4.22 -10.01 -17.16
C GLY A 37 4.09 -10.63 -15.77
N GLU A 38 3.14 -10.19 -14.93
CA GLU A 38 2.70 -10.98 -13.78
C GLU A 38 1.89 -12.19 -14.26
N ASP A 39 2.02 -13.33 -13.58
CA ASP A 39 1.15 -14.48 -13.82
C ASP A 39 -0.29 -14.16 -13.41
N GLU A 40 -1.27 -14.74 -14.09
CA GLU A 40 -2.69 -14.44 -13.85
C GLU A 40 -3.19 -15.20 -12.62
N GLU A 41 -2.82 -16.47 -12.50
CA GLU A 41 -3.25 -17.32 -11.38
C GLU A 41 -2.65 -16.80 -10.07
N ASP A 42 -1.36 -16.44 -10.07
CA ASP A 42 -0.71 -15.85 -8.90
C ASP A 42 -1.33 -14.48 -8.53
N PHE A 43 -1.72 -13.67 -9.53
CA PHE A 43 -2.33 -12.38 -9.27
C PHE A 43 -3.73 -12.52 -8.66
N GLU A 44 -4.56 -13.42 -9.20
CA GLU A 44 -5.93 -13.64 -8.72
C GLU A 44 -5.99 -14.35 -7.35
N GLU A 45 -4.97 -15.14 -7.00
CA GLU A 45 -4.87 -15.76 -5.66
C GLU A 45 -4.54 -14.72 -4.59
N ASP A 46 -3.66 -13.76 -4.90
CA ASP A 46 -3.14 -12.80 -3.93
C ASP A 46 -3.87 -11.44 -3.92
N ARG A 47 -4.60 -11.08 -4.99
CA ARG A 47 -5.10 -9.71 -5.20
C ARG A 47 -6.47 -9.65 -5.87
N GLU A 48 -7.24 -8.64 -5.46
CA GLU A 48 -8.53 -8.31 -6.07
C GLU A 48 -8.33 -7.49 -7.35
N THR A 49 -8.97 -7.90 -8.45
CA THR A 49 -8.77 -7.30 -9.78
C THR A 49 -9.28 -5.85 -9.89
N ASP A 50 -10.31 -5.51 -9.12
CA ASP A 50 -11.00 -4.21 -9.19
C ASP A 50 -10.58 -3.23 -8.08
N GLU A 51 -9.63 -3.62 -7.23
CA GLU A 51 -9.14 -2.78 -6.15
C GLU A 51 -7.93 -1.93 -6.58
N LEU A 52 -7.83 -0.73 -6.00
CA LEU A 52 -6.67 0.15 -6.16
C LEU A 52 -5.59 -0.24 -5.16
N TYR A 53 -4.42 -0.58 -5.66
CA TYR A 53 -3.24 -0.85 -4.86
C TYR A 53 -2.29 0.35 -4.88
N MET A 54 -1.67 0.62 -3.72
CA MET A 54 -0.60 1.56 -3.52
C MET A 54 0.74 0.81 -3.56
N GLU A 55 1.62 1.24 -4.45
CA GLU A 55 2.96 0.69 -4.60
C GLU A 55 3.96 1.52 -3.80
N TYR A 56 4.85 0.85 -3.08
CA TYR A 56 5.87 1.49 -2.26
C TYR A 56 7.21 0.77 -2.35
N GLU A 57 8.27 1.50 -2.05
CA GLU A 57 9.63 0.97 -1.95
C GLU A 57 10.33 1.48 -0.69
N GLY A 58 11.18 0.65 -0.10
CA GLY A 58 11.94 1.02 1.10
C GLY A 58 12.81 -0.13 1.59
N CYS A 59 13.98 0.19 2.14
CA CYS A 59 14.87 -0.80 2.75
C CYS A 59 15.25 -2.00 1.85
N GLY A 60 15.31 -1.80 0.53
CA GLY A 60 15.62 -2.85 -0.44
C GLY A 60 14.45 -3.79 -0.76
N MET A 61 13.25 -3.47 -0.29
CA MET A 61 12.00 -4.19 -0.57
C MET A 61 11.03 -3.26 -1.30
N SER A 62 10.23 -3.85 -2.18
CA SER A 62 9.08 -3.21 -2.82
C SER A 62 7.85 -4.04 -2.52
N GLY A 63 6.70 -3.39 -2.36
CA GLY A 63 5.45 -4.08 -2.12
C GLY A 63 4.25 -3.28 -2.58
N SER A 64 3.09 -3.93 -2.48
CA SER A 64 1.80 -3.39 -2.89
C SER A 64 0.80 -3.63 -1.75
N TYR A 65 0.11 -2.59 -1.32
CA TYR A 65 -1.01 -2.72 -0.37
C TYR A 65 -2.30 -2.19 -0.99
N PRO A 66 -3.45 -2.82 -0.73
CA PRO A 66 -4.72 -2.26 -1.16
C PRO A 66 -4.95 -0.92 -0.46
N VAL A 67 -5.51 0.06 -1.18
CA VAL A 67 -5.76 1.41 -0.63
C VAL A 67 -6.77 1.38 0.52
N SER A 68 -7.63 0.37 0.58
CA SER A 68 -8.56 0.13 1.69
C SER A 68 -7.87 -0.08 3.05
N GLU A 69 -6.61 -0.52 3.04
CA GLU A 69 -5.79 -0.76 4.23
C GLU A 69 -5.08 0.50 4.77
N PHE A 70 -5.20 1.62 4.05
CA PHE A 70 -4.64 2.89 4.50
C PHE A 70 -5.39 3.41 5.74
N GLY A 71 -4.65 3.63 6.82
CA GLY A 71 -5.16 3.95 8.15
C GLY A 71 -5.56 2.73 8.99
N ILE A 72 -5.37 1.52 8.48
CA ILE A 72 -5.62 0.24 9.19
C ILE A 72 -4.30 -0.49 9.44
N SER A 73 -3.52 -0.73 8.37
CA SER A 73 -2.20 -1.36 8.43
C SER A 73 -1.10 -0.48 7.86
N ILE A 74 -1.44 0.55 7.07
CA ILE A 74 -0.48 1.54 6.53
C ILE A 74 -0.79 2.94 7.03
N PHE A 75 0.21 3.64 7.57
CA PHE A 75 0.05 4.89 8.28
C PHE A 75 1.01 5.99 7.81
N MET A 76 0.64 7.24 8.07
CA MET A 76 1.47 8.42 7.73
C MET A 76 2.62 8.62 8.72
N THR A 77 2.44 8.16 9.96
CA THR A 77 3.41 8.33 11.02
C THR A 77 3.86 6.99 11.56
N ARG A 78 5.08 6.96 12.08
CA ARG A 78 5.61 5.78 12.76
C ARG A 78 4.79 5.48 14.01
N GLU A 79 4.41 6.51 14.75
CA GLU A 79 3.68 6.39 16.02
C GLU A 79 2.34 5.68 15.82
N GLU A 80 1.60 6.03 14.76
CA GLU A 80 0.36 5.33 14.39
C GLU A 80 0.59 3.86 14.06
N ALA A 81 1.63 3.55 13.28
CA ALA A 81 1.98 2.17 12.94
C ALA A 81 2.44 1.37 14.17
N GLU A 82 3.23 1.95 15.06
CA GLU A 82 3.65 1.31 16.33
C GLU A 82 2.46 1.05 17.26
N GLN A 83 1.50 1.96 17.30
CA GLN A 83 0.27 1.76 18.07
C GLN A 83 -0.56 0.61 17.50
N ALA A 84 -0.81 0.62 16.19
CA ALA A 84 -1.55 -0.45 15.52
C ALA A 84 -0.87 -1.83 15.69
N SER A 85 0.47 -1.86 15.62
CA SER A 85 1.29 -3.06 15.88
C SER A 85 1.12 -3.61 17.31
N SER A 86 0.90 -2.72 18.29
CA SER A 86 0.78 -3.09 19.71
C SER A 86 -0.63 -3.54 20.10
N GLU A 87 -1.64 -3.25 19.27
CA GLU A 87 -3.04 -3.62 19.49
C GLU A 87 -3.40 -4.99 18.87
N ASN A 88 -2.48 -5.60 18.11
CA ASN A 88 -2.55 -6.95 17.53
C ASN A 88 -1.86 -8.00 18.41
#